data_AF-A0AAZ3SM57-F1
#
_entry.id   AF-A0AAZ3SM57-F1
#
_cell.length_a   1.000
_cell.length_b   1.000
_cell.length_c   1.000
_cell.angle_alpha   90.00
_cell.angle_beta   90.00
_cell.angle_gamma   90.00
#
_symmetry.space_group_name_H-M   'P 1'
#
loop_
_entity.id
_entity.type
_entity.pdbx_description
1 polymer ?
#
loop_
_entity_poly.entity_id
_entity_poly.type
_entity_poly.pdbx_seq_one_letter_code
_entity_poly.pdbx_strand_id
1 'polypeptide(L)'
;MTLWENGTCPEGNISIPVQSTSEQYWDLVALQRSSSLDETGPVVWHLALCLLLGWLLIAAALYKGIKSSGKVVYFTTTFPYVVLLILLIRGVTLEGARDGIELHIGCARQRCGGMQRYRCCIRCR
;
A
#
# COMPACT_ATOMS: atom_id res chain seq x y z
N MET A 1 -16.59 24.88 33.42
CA MET A 1 -15.93 24.14 32.32
C MET A 1 -14.98 23.15 32.94
N THR A 2 -15.55 22.06 33.41
CA THR A 2 -14.88 20.91 34.00
C THR A 2 -15.32 19.72 33.16
N LEU A 3 -14.36 18.86 32.79
CA LEU A 3 -14.47 17.50 32.23
C LEU A 3 -13.47 17.28 31.08
N TRP A 4 -12.20 17.05 31.41
CA TRP A 4 -11.32 16.05 30.77
C TRP A 4 -10.23 15.53 31.73
N GLU A 5 -10.45 15.58 33.05
CA GLU A 5 -9.69 14.76 34.00
C GLU A 5 -10.56 13.56 34.38
N ASN A 6 -10.36 12.46 33.66
CA ASN A 6 -10.60 11.13 34.22
C ASN A 6 -9.62 10.14 33.57
N GLY A 7 -8.43 10.06 34.17
CA GLY A 7 -7.43 9.05 33.87
C GLY A 7 -7.90 7.66 34.29
N THR A 8 -8.82 7.08 33.52
CA THR A 8 -9.07 5.65 33.51
C THR A 8 -8.69 5.13 32.14
N CYS A 9 -7.46 4.61 32.03
CA CYS A 9 -7.15 3.68 30.95
C CYS A 9 -7.96 2.41 31.24
N PRO A 10 -8.90 1.98 30.38
CA PRO A 10 -9.45 0.64 30.52
C PRO A 10 -8.30 -0.34 30.30
N GLU A 11 -7.95 -1.11 31.33
CA GLU A 11 -7.16 -2.33 31.24
C GLU A 11 -8.03 -3.41 30.57
N GLY A 12 -8.41 -3.13 29.33
CA GLY A 12 -9.11 -4.02 28.43
C GLY A 12 -8.10 -4.57 27.45
N ASN A 13 -7.93 -5.89 27.46
CA ASN A 13 -7.26 -6.64 26.41
C ASN A 13 -8.12 -6.60 25.12
N ILE A 14 -8.33 -5.40 24.59
CA ILE A 14 -8.93 -5.15 23.29
C ILE A 14 -7.79 -4.60 22.47
N SER A 15 -7.14 -5.48 21.73
CA SER A 15 -6.40 -5.10 20.54
C SER A 15 -7.41 -4.51 19.56
N ILE A 16 -7.87 -3.27 19.79
CA ILE A 16 -8.49 -2.49 18.73
C ILE A 16 -7.35 -2.32 17.73
N PRO A 17 -7.44 -2.88 16.52
CA PRO A 17 -6.44 -2.59 15.51
C PRO A 17 -6.49 -1.08 15.32
N VAL A 18 -5.45 -0.37 15.77
CA VAL A 18 -5.26 1.05 15.51
C VAL A 18 -4.99 1.16 14.02
N GLN A 19 -6.07 1.17 13.24
CA GLN A 19 -6.02 1.26 11.79
C GLN A 19 -5.82 2.73 11.44
N SER A 20 -4.79 3.04 10.65
CA SER A 20 -4.57 4.42 10.21
C SER A 20 -5.75 4.89 9.35
N THR A 21 -5.99 6.20 9.33
CA THR A 21 -7.08 6.83 8.58
C THR A 21 -7.06 6.47 7.09
N SER A 22 -5.87 6.23 6.52
CA SER A 22 -5.69 5.74 5.16
C SER A 22 -6.27 4.34 4.96
N GLU A 23 -6.05 3.43 5.91
CA GLU A 23 -6.50 2.04 5.83
C GLU A 23 -8.02 1.97 6.00
N GLN A 24 -8.58 2.74 6.94
CA GLN A 24 -10.03 2.86 7.11
C GLN A 24 -10.70 3.41 5.84
N TYR A 25 -10.08 4.39 5.19
CA TYR A 25 -10.57 4.94 3.93
C TYR A 25 -10.55 3.91 2.79
N TRP A 26 -9.47 3.13 2.68
CA TRP A 26 -9.35 2.05 1.69
C TRP A 26 -10.44 0.99 1.87
N ASP A 27 -10.68 0.55 3.09
CA ASP A 27 -11.67 -0.52 3.37
C ASP A 27 -13.12 -0.05 3.23
N LEU A 28 -13.44 1.15 3.73
CA LEU A 28 -14.82 1.65 3.80
C LEU A 28 -15.27 2.40 2.55
N VAL A 29 -14.38 3.17 1.93
CA VAL A 29 -14.75 4.08 0.82
C VAL A 29 -14.29 3.52 -0.53
N ALA A 30 -13.05 3.04 -0.62
CA ALA A 30 -12.50 2.60 -1.90
C ALA A 30 -12.95 1.19 -2.30
N LEU A 31 -12.95 0.25 -1.35
CA LEU A 31 -13.30 -1.16 -1.59
C LEU A 31 -14.73 -1.51 -1.17
N GLN A 32 -15.33 -0.74 -0.24
CA GLN A 32 -16.64 -1.03 0.38
C GLN A 32 -16.76 -2.51 0.79
N ARG A 33 -15.81 -2.97 1.62
CA ARG A 33 -15.69 -4.40 1.96
C ARG A 33 -16.94 -4.89 2.71
N SER A 34 -17.64 -5.88 2.16
CA SER A 34 -18.71 -6.59 2.87
C SER A 34 -18.15 -7.57 3.91
N SER A 35 -18.91 -7.80 4.98
CA SER A 35 -18.51 -8.67 6.10
C SER A 35 -18.51 -10.17 5.76
N SER A 36 -19.12 -10.58 4.65
CA SER A 36 -19.19 -11.97 4.18
C SER A 36 -19.12 -12.06 2.65
N LEU A 37 -18.42 -13.08 2.14
CA LEU A 37 -18.35 -13.44 0.71
C LEU A 37 -19.64 -14.10 0.19
N ASP A 38 -20.52 -14.55 1.11
CA ASP A 38 -21.78 -15.26 0.82
C ASP A 38 -22.88 -14.29 0.35
N GLU A 39 -22.86 -13.07 0.86
CA GLU A 39 -23.72 -11.97 0.42
C GLU A 39 -22.93 -11.14 -0.59
N THR A 40 -23.04 -11.49 -1.87
CA THR A 40 -22.47 -10.65 -2.94
C THR A 40 -23.25 -9.35 -2.96
N GLY A 41 -22.80 -8.39 -2.14
CA GLY A 41 -23.43 -7.09 -1.95
C GLY A 41 -23.54 -6.30 -3.26
N PRO A 42 -24.16 -5.11 -3.22
CA PRO A 42 -24.37 -4.30 -4.42
C PRO A 42 -23.05 -3.98 -5.11
N VAL A 43 -22.99 -4.20 -6.42
CA VAL A 43 -21.80 -3.91 -7.24
C VAL A 43 -21.49 -2.41 -7.17
N VAL A 44 -20.31 -2.07 -6.67
CA VAL A 44 -19.83 -0.69 -6.63
C VAL A 44 -19.60 -0.18 -8.04
N TRP A 45 -20.51 0.66 -8.54
CA TRP A 45 -20.48 1.17 -9.91
C TRP A 45 -19.18 1.89 -10.28
N HIS A 46 -18.52 2.53 -9.32
CA HIS A 46 -17.23 3.22 -9.55
C HIS A 46 -16.11 2.23 -9.88
N LEU A 47 -16.06 1.08 -9.21
CA LEU A 47 -15.08 0.01 -9.48
C LEU A 47 -15.38 -0.68 -10.81
N ALA A 48 -16.65 -0.95 -11.10
CA ALA A 48 -17.07 -1.53 -12.37
C ALA A 48 -16.74 -0.62 -13.57
N LEU A 49 -16.96 0.70 -13.43
CA LEU A 49 -16.60 1.68 -14.45
C LEU A 49 -15.08 1.75 -14.63
N CYS A 50 -14.31 1.78 -13.54
CA CYS A 50 -12.84 1.76 -13.59
C CYS A 50 -12.32 0.52 -14.33
N LEU A 51 -12.90 -0.65 -14.04
CA LEU A 51 -12.57 -1.92 -14.70
C LEU A 51 -12.92 -1.90 -16.19
N LEU A 52 -14.11 -1.41 -16.55
CA LEU A 52 -14.56 -1.28 -17.94
C LEU A 52 -13.65 -0.34 -18.72
N LEU A 53 -13.25 0.78 -18.12
CA LEU A 53 -12.33 1.73 -18.73
C LEU A 53 -10.93 1.10 -18.96
N GLY A 54 -10.40 0.37 -17.98
CA GLY A 54 -9.15 -0.37 -18.12
C GLY A 54 -9.19 -1.42 -19.23
N TRP A 55 -10.29 -2.19 -19.29
CA TRP A 55 -10.51 -3.17 -20.34
C TRP A 55 -10.60 -2.51 -21.72
N LEU A 56 -11.33 -1.39 -21.86
CA LEU A 56 -11.39 -0.62 -23.09
C LEU A 56 -10.03 -0.05 -23.50
N LEU A 57 -9.18 0.39 -22.58
CA LEU A 57 -7.83 0.86 -22.89
C LEU A 57 -6.95 -0.27 -23.45
N ILE A 58 -7.00 -1.45 -22.84
CA ILE A 58 -6.28 -2.64 -23.32
C ILE A 58 -6.82 -3.06 -24.69
N ALA A 59 -8.15 -3.09 -24.84
CA ALA A 59 -8.79 -3.45 -26.08
C ALA A 59 -8.46 -2.43 -27.19
N ALA A 60 -8.52 -1.13 -26.91
CA ALA A 60 -8.12 -0.06 -27.84
C ALA A 60 -6.64 -0.14 -28.24
N ALA A 61 -5.77 -0.52 -27.31
CA ALA A 61 -4.36 -0.80 -27.60
C ALA A 61 -4.19 -2.02 -28.52
N LEU A 62 -5.12 -2.97 -28.53
CA LEU A 62 -5.08 -4.13 -29.43
C LEU A 62 -5.75 -3.84 -30.78
N TYR A 63 -6.89 -3.12 -30.79
CA TYR A 63 -7.69 -2.86 -31.99
C TYR A 63 -6.98 -2.00 -33.04
N LYS A 64 -6.11 -1.06 -32.64
CA LYS A 64 -5.35 -0.20 -33.58
C LYS A 64 -4.09 -0.86 -34.16
N GLY A 65 -3.81 -2.11 -33.79
CA GLY A 65 -2.69 -2.91 -34.30
C GLY A 65 -1.34 -2.59 -33.67
N ILE A 66 -0.48 -3.62 -33.59
CA ILE A 66 0.82 -3.65 -32.90
C ILE A 66 1.77 -2.52 -33.34
N LYS A 67 1.61 -2.00 -34.57
CA LYS A 67 2.44 -0.91 -35.10
C LYS A 67 2.21 0.44 -34.41
N SER A 68 1.00 0.72 -33.91
CA SER A 68 0.70 1.95 -33.17
C SER A 68 0.88 1.76 -31.66
N SER A 69 0.52 0.58 -31.14
CA SER A 69 0.60 0.22 -29.72
C SER A 69 2.03 0.28 -29.18
N GLY A 70 3.02 -0.03 -30.01
CA GLY A 70 4.43 0.12 -29.65
C GLY A 70 4.77 1.53 -29.16
N LYS A 71 4.21 2.59 -29.77
CA LYS A 71 4.47 3.99 -29.34
C LYS A 71 3.98 4.26 -27.91
N VAL A 72 2.78 3.81 -27.57
CA VAL A 72 2.22 3.96 -26.21
C VAL A 72 3.00 3.12 -25.20
N VAL A 73 3.47 1.93 -25.60
CA VAL A 73 4.30 1.09 -24.73
C VAL A 73 5.65 1.75 -24.42
N TYR A 74 6.28 2.44 -25.37
CA TYR A 74 7.52 3.18 -25.06
C TYR A 74 7.29 4.25 -23.98
N PHE A 75 6.12 4.88 -23.97
CA PHE A 75 5.75 5.83 -22.92
C PHE A 75 5.53 5.14 -21.56
N THR A 76 4.76 4.05 -21.52
CA THR A 76 4.48 3.33 -20.25
C THR A 76 5.72 2.64 -19.68
N THR A 77 6.67 2.23 -20.53
CA THR A 77 7.95 1.70 -20.05
C THR A 77 8.85 2.80 -19.52
N THR A 78 8.83 4.00 -20.11
CA THR A 78 9.68 5.12 -19.68
C THR A 78 9.15 5.83 -18.43
N PHE A 79 7.82 5.93 -18.30
CA PHE A 79 7.15 6.56 -17.16
C PHE A 79 7.60 6.04 -15.78
N PRO A 80 7.63 4.74 -15.48
CA PRO A 80 8.08 4.23 -14.19
C PRO A 80 9.55 4.59 -13.94
N TYR A 81 10.43 4.62 -14.95
CA TYR A 81 11.82 5.06 -14.74
C TYR A 81 11.88 6.54 -14.35
N VAL A 82 11.08 7.40 -14.96
CA VAL A 82 11.01 8.83 -14.59
C VAL A 82 10.47 8.99 -13.17
N VAL A 83 9.39 8.28 -12.81
CA VAL A 83 8.80 8.30 -11.47
C VAL A 83 9.82 7.78 -10.43
N LEU A 84 10.52 6.69 -10.73
CA LEU A 84 11.58 6.17 -9.87
C LEU A 84 12.72 7.18 -9.71
N LEU A 85 13.12 7.87 -10.77
CA LEU A 85 14.16 8.88 -10.70
C LEU A 85 13.75 10.07 -9.82
N ILE A 86 12.54 10.61 -9.97
CA ILE A 86 12.07 11.73 -9.14
C ILE A 86 11.87 11.30 -7.68
N LEU A 87 11.35 10.09 -7.45
CA LEU A 87 11.17 9.55 -6.10
C LEU A 87 12.53 9.26 -5.45
N LEU A 88 13.53 8.85 -6.23
CA LEU A 88 14.90 8.67 -5.75
C LEU A 88 15.51 10.00 -5.32
N ILE A 89 15.40 11.05 -6.15
CA ILE A 89 15.92 12.39 -5.81
C ILE A 89 15.22 12.93 -4.56
N ARG A 90 13.89 12.84 -4.49
CA ARG A 90 13.13 13.27 -3.31
C ARG A 90 13.44 12.43 -2.08
N GLY A 91 13.63 11.12 -2.26
CA GLY A 91 13.98 10.17 -1.21
C GLY A 91 15.33 10.47 -0.58
N VAL A 92 16.37 10.75 -1.38
CA VAL A 92 17.70 11.12 -0.86
C VAL A 92 17.77 12.54 -0.29
N THR A 93 16.81 13.40 -0.66
CA THR A 93 16.71 14.78 -0.13
C THR A 93 16.00 14.84 1.22
N LEU A 94 15.30 13.78 1.63
CA LEU A 94 14.73 13.67 2.97
C LEU A 94 15.82 13.24 3.98
N GLU A 95 15.98 14.02 5.05
CA GLU A 95 16.84 13.65 6.19
C GLU A 95 16.33 12.33 6.79
N GLY A 96 17.17 11.29 6.79
CA GLY A 96 16.81 9.94 7.26
C GLY A 96 16.82 8.84 6.19
N ALA A 97 17.05 9.16 4.90
CA ALA A 97 17.13 8.15 3.83
C ALA A 97 18.20 7.06 4.07
N ARG A 98 19.29 7.41 4.77
CA ARG A 98 20.38 6.49 5.10
C ARG A 98 19.97 5.44 6.14
N ASP A 99 19.14 5.81 7.10
CA ASP A 99 18.66 4.91 8.16
C ASP A 99 17.75 3.80 7.59
N GLY A 100 16.89 4.17 6.63
CA GLY A 100 16.06 3.18 5.90
C GLY A 100 16.88 2.18 5.07
N ILE A 101 17.96 2.63 4.43
CA ILE A 101 18.86 1.76 3.65
C ILE A 101 19.69 0.87 4.60
N GLU A 102 20.15 1.43 5.71
CA GLU A 102 20.90 0.68 6.73
C GLU A 102 20.02 -0.37 7.43
N LEU A 103 18.73 -0.11 7.65
CA LEU A 103 17.78 -1.11 8.13
C LEU A 103 17.57 -2.23 7.09
N HIS A 104 17.44 -1.89 5.81
CA HIS A 104 17.24 -2.87 4.74
C HIS A 104 18.47 -3.78 4.53
N ILE A 105 19.67 -3.21 4.56
CA ILE A 105 20.93 -3.93 4.29
C ILE A 105 21.52 -4.54 5.59
N GLY A 106 21.44 -3.81 6.69
CA GLY A 106 22.03 -4.17 7.99
C GLY A 106 21.28 -5.30 8.71
N CYS A 107 19.97 -5.44 8.50
CA CYS A 107 19.19 -6.54 9.09
C CYS A 107 19.60 -7.92 8.54
N ALA A 108 20.24 -8.00 7.37
CA ALA A 108 20.74 -9.27 6.81
C ALA A 108 22.05 -9.78 7.44
N ARG A 109 22.69 -9.00 8.33
CA ARG A 109 24.00 -9.34 8.92
C ARG A 109 23.99 -9.50 10.45
N GLN A 110 22.84 -9.79 11.06
CA GLN A 110 22.78 -10.28 12.44
C GLN A 110 22.49 -11.78 12.50
N ARG A 111 23.59 -12.54 12.48
CA ARG A 111 23.81 -13.83 13.16
C ARG A 111 22.68 -14.87 13.08
N CYS A 112 22.72 -15.73 12.05
CA CYS A 112 22.25 -17.11 12.18
C CYS A 112 23.32 -17.94 12.91
N GLY A 113 23.26 -17.92 14.23
CA GLY A 113 23.86 -18.94 15.08
C GLY A 113 22.83 -19.32 16.14
N GLY A 114 22.08 -20.41 15.91
CA GLY A 114 21.23 -21.05 16.92
C GLY A 114 19.75 -20.61 16.98
N MET A 115 18.88 -21.55 16.57
CA MET A 115 17.46 -21.79 16.93
C MET A 115 16.76 -20.84 17.94
N GLN A 116 15.94 -19.89 17.45
CA GLN A 116 14.62 -19.40 17.98
C GLN A 116 14.19 -18.14 17.18
N ARG A 117 13.57 -18.35 16.01
CA ARG A 117 13.47 -17.36 14.92
C ARG A 117 12.08 -16.72 14.73
N TYR A 118 11.29 -16.54 15.79
CA TYR A 118 9.96 -15.90 15.68
C TYR A 118 9.69 -14.80 16.71
N ARG A 119 10.58 -14.58 17.68
CA ARG A 119 10.38 -13.56 18.73
C ARG A 119 11.17 -12.27 18.53
N CYS A 120 12.16 -12.24 17.63
CA CYS A 120 13.05 -11.08 17.50
C CYS A 120 12.57 -10.01 16.49
N CYS A 121 11.56 -10.29 15.66
CA CYS A 121 10.98 -9.27 14.76
C CYS A 121 9.83 -8.46 15.37
N ILE A 122 9.19 -8.91 16.46
CA ILE A 122 8.01 -8.24 17.03
C ILE A 122 8.39 -6.99 17.85
N ARG A 123 9.67 -6.80 18.21
CA ARG A 123 10.15 -5.69 19.07
C ARG A 123 10.83 -4.55 18.30
N CYS A 124 10.60 -4.44 16.99
CA CYS A 124 10.99 -3.28 16.17
C CYS A 124 9.80 -2.71 15.38
N ARG A 125 8.66 -2.51 16.06
CA ARG A 125 7.62 -1.57 15.66
C ARG A 125 7.19 -0.77 16.89
#